data_AF-A0A849DB25-F1
#
_entry.id   AF-A0A849DB25-F1
#
_cell.length_a   1.000
_cell.length_b   1.000
_cell.length_c   1.000
_cell.angle_alpha   90.00
_cell.angle_beta   90.00
_cell.angle_gamma   90.00
#
_symmetry.space_group_name_H-M   'P 1'
#
loop_
_entity.id
_entity.type
_entity.pdbx_description
1 polymer ?
#
loop_
_entity_poly.entity_id
_entity_poly.type
_entity_poly.pdbx_seq_one_letter_code
_entity_poly.pdbx_strand_id
1 'polypeptide(L)'
;MIITIEDKQFDTAKITQLYPAAVVKTGHENETTQVSLEWLDVEAKGKVEVVGFGIFVNLGEDEKHSFMFDTKEEMDEAVGRIAAQLQ
;
A
#
# COMPACT_ATOMS: atom_id res chain seq x y z
N MET A 1 -17.10 -11.13 1.78
CA MET A 1 -17.39 -10.39 0.52
C MET A 1 -16.13 -10.45 -0.30
N ILE A 2 -16.20 -10.57 -1.63
CA ILE A 2 -14.98 -10.70 -2.44
C ILE A 2 -14.68 -9.35 -3.08
N ILE A 3 -13.45 -8.86 -2.92
CA ILE A 3 -12.91 -7.71 -3.66
C ILE A 3 -11.80 -8.15 -4.61
N THR A 4 -11.61 -7.40 -5.67
CA THR A 4 -10.53 -7.60 -6.64
C THR A 4 -9.55 -6.43 -6.56
N ILE A 5 -8.26 -6.76 -6.45
CA ILE A 5 -7.15 -5.80 -6.49
C ILE A 5 -6.21 -6.29 -7.60
N GLU A 6 -6.01 -5.47 -8.63
CA GLU A 6 -5.35 -5.86 -9.89
C GLU A 6 -5.93 -7.17 -10.45
N ASP A 7 -5.13 -8.23 -10.56
CA ASP A 7 -5.51 -9.55 -11.05
C ASP A 7 -5.89 -10.56 -9.93
N LYS A 8 -5.96 -10.12 -8.66
CA LYS A 8 -6.16 -10.99 -7.50
C LYS A 8 -7.48 -10.73 -6.77
N GLN A 9 -8.08 -11.80 -6.27
CA GLN A 9 -9.31 -11.76 -5.51
C GLN A 9 -9.07 -12.07 -4.04
N PHE A 10 -9.72 -11.31 -3.17
CA PHE A 10 -9.60 -11.41 -1.72
C PHE A 10 -10.97 -11.50 -1.07
N ASP A 11 -11.13 -12.45 -0.14
CA ASP A 11 -12.28 -12.43 0.76
C ASP A 11 -12.03 -11.44 1.89
N THR A 12 -12.80 -10.37 1.93
CA THR A 12 -12.69 -9.32 2.94
C THR A 12 -12.85 -9.82 4.36
N ALA A 13 -13.52 -10.96 4.56
CA ALA A 13 -13.62 -11.59 5.87
C ALA A 13 -12.27 -12.16 6.38
N LYS A 14 -11.33 -12.42 5.47
CA LYS A 14 -9.98 -12.92 5.78
C LYS A 14 -8.94 -11.80 5.86
N ILE A 15 -9.26 -10.61 5.38
CA ILE A 15 -8.36 -9.46 5.42
C ILE A 15 -8.29 -8.95 6.85
N THR A 16 -7.10 -9.02 7.45
CA THR A 16 -6.82 -8.43 8.76
C THR A 16 -6.45 -6.96 8.64
N GLN A 17 -5.75 -6.59 7.55
CA GLN A 17 -5.40 -5.20 7.24
C GLN A 17 -5.40 -4.98 5.72
N LEU A 18 -5.94 -3.85 5.29
CA LEU A 18 -5.87 -3.32 3.93
C LEU A 18 -5.54 -1.84 4.02
N TYR A 19 -4.36 -1.44 3.56
CA TYR A 19 -3.92 -0.06 3.69
C TYR A 19 -3.00 0.38 2.54
N PRO A 20 -3.09 1.64 2.11
CA PRO A 20 -2.08 2.25 1.25
C PRO A 20 -0.89 2.76 2.08
N ALA A 21 0.32 2.66 1.53
CA ALA A 21 1.53 3.20 2.14
C ALA A 21 2.56 3.61 1.08
N ALA A 22 3.42 4.57 1.43
CA ALA A 22 4.60 4.87 0.65
C ALA A 22 5.74 3.93 1.06
N VAL A 23 6.57 3.56 0.10
CA VAL A 23 7.78 2.77 0.33
C VAL A 23 8.97 3.69 0.21
N VAL A 24 9.77 3.75 1.28
CA VAL A 24 10.93 4.65 1.40
C VAL A 24 12.18 3.87 1.72
N LYS A 25 13.35 4.35 1.28
CA LYS A 25 14.63 3.78 1.70
C LYS A 25 14.91 4.12 3.16
N THR A 26 15.44 3.15 3.91
CA THR A 26 15.86 3.35 5.31
C THR A 26 17.23 4.02 5.43
N GLY A 27 17.95 4.17 4.31
CA GLY A 27 19.31 4.71 4.27
C GLY A 27 20.39 3.67 4.61
N HIS A 28 20.00 2.43 4.93
CA HIS A 28 20.91 1.30 5.08
C HIS A 28 20.81 0.39 3.85
N GLU A 29 21.87 0.35 3.04
CA GLU A 29 21.96 -0.46 1.82
C GLU A 29 20.76 -0.24 0.87
N ASN A 30 20.08 -1.33 0.46
CA ASN A 30 18.88 -1.31 -0.38
C ASN A 30 17.61 -1.62 0.43
N GLU A 31 17.66 -1.46 1.76
CA GLU A 31 16.52 -1.75 2.61
C GLU A 31 15.43 -0.67 2.45
N THR A 32 14.19 -1.13 2.34
CA THR A 32 13.01 -0.29 2.19
C THR A 32 12.01 -0.58 3.30
N THR A 33 11.31 0.45 3.75
CA THR A 33 10.23 0.32 4.74
C THR A 33 8.94 1.00 4.26
N GLN A 34 7.82 0.60 4.84
CA GLN A 34 6.49 1.14 4.56
C GLN A 34 6.18 2.26 5.57
N VAL A 35 5.76 3.42 5.08
CA VAL A 35 5.32 4.55 5.91
C VAL A 35 3.94 5.03 5.47
N SER A 36 3.15 5.54 6.42
CA SER A 36 1.85 6.10 6.09
C SER A 36 2.01 7.33 5.18
N LEU A 37 1.04 7.53 4.28
CA LEU A 37 1.03 8.67 3.38
C LEU A 37 1.00 10.00 4.14
N GLU A 38 0.24 10.06 5.24
CA GLU A 38 0.18 11.25 6.09
C GLU A 38 1.54 11.59 6.71
N TRP A 39 2.28 10.59 7.18
CA TRP A 39 3.62 10.81 7.74
C TRP A 39 4.58 11.28 6.65
N LEU A 40 4.48 10.71 5.44
CA LEU A 40 5.28 11.16 4.29
C LEU A 40 5.04 12.64 3.97
N ASP A 41 3.76 13.06 3.96
CA ASP A 41 3.35 14.43 3.61
C ASP A 41 3.75 15.48 4.67
N VAL A 42 3.76 15.10 5.96
CA VAL A 42 4.03 16.03 7.07
C VAL A 42 5.50 16.02 7.50
N GLU A 43 6.08 14.85 7.76
CA GLU A 43 7.34 14.71 8.48
C GLU A 43 8.55 14.49 7.55
N ALA A 44 8.31 13.87 6.40
CA ALA A 44 9.34 13.31 5.55
C ALA A 44 9.79 14.21 4.40
N LYS A 45 9.20 15.41 4.24
CA LYS A 45 9.54 16.39 3.20
C LYS A 45 11.05 16.62 3.11
N GLY A 46 11.68 16.05 2.09
CA GLY A 46 13.11 16.15 1.80
C GLY A 46 14.03 15.32 2.71
N LYS A 47 13.49 14.45 3.58
CA LYS A 47 14.27 13.64 4.54
C LYS A 47 14.39 12.17 4.14
N VAL A 48 13.51 11.68 3.28
CA VAL A 48 13.47 10.27 2.85
C VAL A 48 13.41 10.17 1.35
N GLU A 49 14.01 9.11 0.79
CA GLU A 49 13.89 8.78 -0.63
C GLU A 49 12.70 7.85 -0.81
N VAL A 50 11.64 8.36 -1.46
CA VAL A 50 10.48 7.57 -1.86
C VAL A 50 10.86 6.76 -3.09
N VAL A 51 10.68 5.44 -3.02
CA VAL A 51 10.96 4.51 -4.12
C VAL A 51 9.70 3.96 -4.77
N GLY A 52 8.54 4.23 -4.18
CA GLY A 52 7.24 3.88 -4.76
C GLY A 52 6.12 3.98 -3.75
N PHE A 53 4.92 3.60 -4.21
CA PHE A 53 3.70 3.56 -3.43
C PHE A 53 3.10 2.16 -3.51
N GLY A 54 2.27 1.77 -2.55
CA GLY A 54 1.67 0.46 -2.60
C GLY A 54 0.42 0.29 -1.77
N ILE A 55 -0.39 -0.68 -2.19
CA ILE A 55 -1.54 -1.19 -1.43
C ILE A 55 -1.13 -2.53 -0.84
N PHE A 56 -1.27 -2.65 0.48
CA PHE A 56 -0.84 -3.81 1.24
C PHE A 56 -2.06 -4.53 1.81
N VAL A 57 -2.11 -5.85 1.60
CA VAL A 57 -3.16 -6.73 2.09
C VAL A 57 -2.54 -7.76 3.01
N ASN A 58 -2.96 -7.78 4.27
CA ASN A 58 -2.59 -8.80 5.24
C ASN A 58 -3.78 -9.74 5.44
N LEU A 59 -3.55 -11.06 5.28
CA LEU A 59 -4.55 -12.13 5.43
C LEU A 59 -4.33 -12.99 6.69
N GLY A 60 -3.54 -12.48 7.65
CA GLY A 60 -3.13 -13.22 8.85
C GLY A 60 -1.70 -12.87 9.27
N GLU A 61 -1.07 -13.74 10.06
CA GLU A 61 0.30 -13.50 10.57
C GLU A 61 1.38 -13.57 9.48
N ASP A 62 1.22 -14.43 8.47
CA ASP A 62 2.28 -14.71 7.48
C ASP A 62 1.91 -14.41 6.02
N GLU A 63 0.62 -14.20 5.71
CA GLU A 63 0.20 -14.01 4.32
C GLU A 63 0.00 -12.51 4.02
N LYS A 64 0.93 -11.96 3.24
CA LYS A 64 0.95 -10.56 2.83
C LYS A 64 1.02 -10.45 1.32
N HIS A 65 0.22 -9.55 0.76
CA HIS A 65 0.27 -9.16 -0.63
C HIS A 65 0.56 -7.67 -0.76
N SER A 66 1.30 -7.31 -1.79
CA SER A 66 1.70 -5.95 -2.06
C SER A 66 1.50 -5.67 -3.54
N PHE A 67 0.81 -4.56 -3.81
CA PHE A 67 0.58 -4.05 -5.16
C PHE A 67 1.29 -2.72 -5.23
N MET A 68 2.37 -2.68 -6.01
CA MET A 68 3.28 -1.54 -6.08
C MET A 68 2.96 -0.65 -7.28
N PHE A 69 3.10 0.64 -7.09
CA PHE A 69 2.83 1.69 -8.06
C PHE A 69 4.00 2.69 -8.07
N ASP A 70 4.31 3.25 -9.24
CA ASP A 70 5.37 4.23 -9.40
C ASP A 70 4.96 5.59 -8.82
N THR A 71 3.70 5.98 -8.99
CA THR A 71 3.16 7.26 -8.51
C THR A 71 2.05 7.11 -7.48
N LYS A 72 1.86 8.17 -6.68
CA LYS A 72 0.76 8.24 -5.70
C LYS A 72 -0.60 8.25 -6.41
N GLU A 73 -0.69 8.97 -7.53
CA GLU A 73 -1.90 9.04 -8.34
C GLU A 73 -2.37 7.67 -8.84
N GLU A 74 -1.47 6.83 -9.35
CA GLU A 74 -1.82 5.46 -9.80
C GLU A 74 -2.34 4.59 -8.65
N MET A 75 -1.70 4.68 -7.48
CA MET A 75 -2.15 4.00 -6.28
C MET A 75 -3.53 4.53 -5.83
N ASP A 76 -3.74 5.85 -5.84
CA ASP A 76 -5.02 6.47 -5.45
C ASP A 76 -6.16 6.04 -6.40
N GLU A 77 -5.89 5.92 -7.71
CA GLU A 77 -6.85 5.35 -8.66
C GLU A 77 -7.22 3.91 -8.31
N ALA A 78 -6.23 3.08 -7.96
CA ALA A 78 -6.46 1.70 -7.54
C ALA A 78 -7.27 1.64 -6.23
N VAL A 79 -6.94 2.48 -5.23
CA VAL A 79 -7.73 2.62 -3.99
C VAL A 79 -9.17 3.01 -4.30
N GLY A 80 -9.39 3.94 -5.23
CA GLY A 80 -10.73 4.34 -5.67
C GLY A 80 -11.54 3.17 -6.26
N ARG A 81 -10.90 2.33 -7.10
CA ARG A 81 -11.52 1.12 -7.67
C ARG A 81 -11.86 0.08 -6.60
N ILE A 82 -11.03 -0.05 -5.56
CA ILE A 82 -11.28 -0.96 -4.43
C ILE A 82 -12.44 -0.42 -3.59
N ALA A 83 -12.41 0.87 -3.24
CA ALA A 83 -13.45 1.51 -2.45
C ALA A 83 -14.83 1.39 -3.09
N ALA A 84 -14.92 1.52 -4.42
CA ALA A 84 -16.16 1.32 -5.17
C ALA A 84 -16.74 -0.10 -5.07
N GLN A 85 -15.92 -1.12 -4.75
CA GLN A 85 -16.37 -2.50 -4.53
C GLN A 85 -16.83 -2.76 -3.09
N LEU A 86 -16.48 -1.86 -2.16
CA LEU A 86 -16.81 -1.96 -0.73
C LEU A 86 -18.12 -1.22 -0.37
N GLN A 87 -18.70 -0.48 -1.32
CA GLN A 87 -20.02 0.17 -1.18
C GLN A 87 -21.16 -0.84 -1.32
#